data_AF-A0A0S7ZHI5-F1
#
_entry.id   AF-A0A0S7ZHI5-F1
#
_cell.length_a   1.000
_cell.length_b   1.000
_cell.length_c   1.000
_cell.angle_alpha   90.00
_cell.angle_beta   90.00
_cell.angle_gamma   90.00
#
_symmetry.space_group_name_H-M   'P 1'
#
loop_
_entity.id
_entity.type
_entity.pdbx_description
1 polymer ?
#
loop_
_entity_poly.entity_id
_entity_poly.type
_entity_poly.pdbx_seq_one_letter_code
_entity_poly.pdbx_strand_id
1 'polypeptide(L)'
;MDFTTAKEQKDSDKIILVEVDIGRFQQEWLNYCAGIWYYRFNTFKQDQEHSFGYGNFCFGSFGSSGTFDSGIKFIPFDIKSCFVDGEEYSEASSIVNLIATNKSWYYDRGETEFYIHIDKFEDPRLHKIILGITLGLSNKAKYINNGYYEPKIKGHPVISKTKDPLEFGIIRFDGGSLTLNNEDGFFDNFTDIVVFGQPARILYGIDDLDGTEMAYSDYKKISKSYIETINIKWLECLLGLVDYRKLLSRKIPINVYDKTTYPYLADRNIGKSISLGWGTIYNAPVICINDEESSPSNYSFKICDVSDHSYGIKAIDQVYVGDVKVNHSNGNLTGATFTLSTTDYKPGQKVTCDYRGYVNESSELIDNSLDILEDILYTYLAIPYNSEYFNQTEWDEAKSKAFDIGLFLEKPEKITEIIEKTALSNFGNFIILDDGRYTFRILDRTASASKTVLLNEYFDEPEIDFDGKKFISKIRIGYARDYGNNEYRWYQDDSLEDRIVAEYKKHSDRDFETYLTNEADAKTLAEKFMDLMKKVRGTIKTRTGIQNIEFEVSDVVNLTLDRRDRTWKGPLKTEIIGLKKDLLGTGKVSIEGLVIED
;
A
#
# COMPACT_ATOMS: atom_id res chain seq x y z
N MET A 1 -16.00 -10.25 17.64
CA MET A 1 -15.58 -10.11 19.05
C MET A 1 -15.55 -8.63 19.42
N ASP A 2 -16.13 -8.25 20.55
CA ASP A 2 -15.89 -6.93 21.15
C ASP A 2 -14.68 -7.08 22.09
N PHE A 3 -13.55 -6.45 21.74
CA PHE A 3 -12.32 -6.52 22.53
C PHE A 3 -12.44 -5.84 23.89
N THR A 4 -13.60 -5.27 24.24
CA THR A 4 -13.85 -4.66 25.55
C THR A 4 -13.67 -5.63 26.73
N THR A 5 -13.91 -6.94 26.56
CA THR A 5 -13.68 -7.98 27.59
C THR A 5 -12.24 -8.52 27.64
N ALA A 6 -11.42 -8.22 26.63
CA ALA A 6 -10.04 -8.72 26.50
C ALA A 6 -9.10 -8.27 27.62
N LYS A 7 -9.41 -7.14 28.26
CA LYS A 7 -8.58 -6.55 29.32
C LYS A 7 -8.58 -7.38 30.60
N GLU A 8 -9.66 -8.10 30.88
CA GLU A 8 -9.85 -8.87 32.11
C GLU A 8 -9.36 -10.32 32.01
N GLN A 9 -9.01 -10.77 30.79
CA GLN A 9 -8.56 -12.12 30.54
C GLN A 9 -7.07 -12.30 30.84
N LYS A 10 -6.69 -13.51 31.25
CA LYS A 10 -5.30 -13.82 31.62
C LYS A 10 -4.44 -13.80 30.37
N ASP A 11 -3.15 -13.47 30.52
CA ASP A 11 -2.20 -13.57 29.41
C ASP A 11 -2.10 -15.01 28.86
N SER A 12 -2.50 -16.01 29.63
CA SER A 12 -2.65 -17.38 29.17
C SER A 12 -3.75 -17.57 28.11
N ASP A 13 -4.69 -16.65 27.96
CA ASP A 13 -5.85 -16.87 27.09
C ASP A 13 -5.65 -16.16 25.74
N LYS A 14 -4.59 -15.36 25.63
CA LYS A 14 -4.20 -14.61 24.43
C LYS A 14 -3.42 -15.50 23.47
N ILE A 15 -3.91 -15.59 22.24
CA ILE A 15 -3.32 -16.38 21.16
C ILE A 15 -2.81 -15.45 20.08
N ILE A 16 -1.57 -15.70 19.65
CA ILE A 16 -1.01 -15.06 18.46
C ILE A 16 -0.71 -16.13 17.45
N LEU A 17 -1.18 -15.88 16.23
CA LEU A 17 -0.82 -16.67 15.08
C LEU A 17 0.07 -15.85 14.18
N VAL A 18 1.13 -16.49 13.69
CA VAL A 18 1.93 -15.98 12.60
C VAL A 18 1.85 -17.00 11.49
N GLU A 19 1.45 -16.54 10.32
CA GLU A 19 1.37 -17.34 9.12
C GLU A 19 2.46 -16.85 8.18
N VAL A 20 3.39 -17.72 7.84
CA VAL A 20 4.46 -17.44 6.87
C VAL A 20 4.21 -18.27 5.64
N ASP A 21 4.05 -17.62 4.49
CA ASP A 21 3.92 -18.36 3.24
C ASP A 21 5.29 -18.82 2.75
N ILE A 22 5.36 -20.10 2.35
CA ILE A 22 6.53 -20.71 1.74
C ILE A 22 6.20 -20.94 0.28
N GLY A 23 6.93 -20.25 -0.59
CA GLY A 23 6.76 -20.34 -2.03
C GLY A 23 7.12 -21.72 -2.55
N ARG A 24 6.19 -22.34 -3.28
CA ARG A 24 6.39 -23.62 -3.96
C ARG A 24 6.04 -23.48 -5.44
N PHE A 25 6.98 -23.89 -6.29
CA PHE A 25 6.77 -23.95 -7.73
C PHE A 25 5.87 -25.13 -8.08
N GLN A 26 4.93 -24.90 -9.00
CA GLN A 26 4.11 -25.96 -9.59
C GLN A 26 4.30 -25.98 -11.10
N GLN A 27 4.57 -27.17 -11.63
CA GLN A 27 4.82 -27.38 -13.06
C GLN A 27 3.70 -28.15 -13.76
N GLU A 28 2.82 -28.80 -12.99
CA GLU A 28 1.73 -29.61 -13.50
C GLU A 28 0.43 -28.85 -13.32
N TRP A 29 -0.29 -28.64 -14.43
CA TRP A 29 -1.57 -27.94 -14.45
C TRP A 29 -2.52 -28.67 -15.37
N LEU A 30 -3.76 -28.84 -14.93
CA LEU A 30 -4.85 -29.40 -15.72
C LEU A 30 -5.79 -28.28 -16.12
N ASN A 31 -6.22 -28.26 -17.38
CA ASN A 31 -7.22 -27.29 -17.81
C ASN A 31 -8.57 -27.66 -17.18
N TYR A 32 -9.19 -26.71 -16.47
CA TYR A 32 -10.52 -26.86 -15.90
C TYR A 32 -11.57 -26.34 -16.86
N CYS A 33 -11.41 -25.09 -17.30
CA CYS A 33 -12.18 -24.47 -18.37
C CYS A 33 -11.36 -23.35 -19.05
N ALA A 34 -11.99 -22.52 -19.89
CA ALA A 34 -11.28 -21.46 -20.60
C ALA A 34 -10.57 -20.51 -19.62
N GLY A 35 -9.24 -20.45 -19.71
CA GLY A 35 -8.34 -19.63 -18.85
C GLY A 35 -8.23 -20.03 -17.39
N ILE A 36 -8.98 -21.04 -16.96
CA ILE A 36 -8.91 -21.58 -15.61
C ILE A 36 -8.21 -22.92 -15.63
N TRP A 37 -7.18 -22.99 -14.82
CA TRP A 37 -6.34 -24.15 -14.65
C TRP A 37 -6.44 -24.61 -13.21
N TYR A 38 -6.28 -25.90 -12.96
CA TYR A 38 -6.29 -26.43 -11.60
C TYR A 38 -5.16 -27.43 -11.37
N TYR A 39 -4.77 -27.52 -10.12
CA TYR A 39 -3.81 -28.47 -9.60
C TYR A 39 -4.42 -29.16 -8.38
N ARG A 40 -4.44 -30.49 -8.38
CA ARG A 40 -4.84 -31.27 -7.22
C ARG A 40 -3.59 -31.66 -6.45
N PHE A 41 -3.53 -31.29 -5.18
CA PHE A 41 -2.46 -31.78 -4.32
C PHE A 41 -2.66 -33.27 -4.13
N ASN A 42 -1.71 -34.09 -4.61
CA ASN A 42 -1.77 -35.53 -4.41
C ASN A 42 -1.68 -35.84 -2.91
N THR A 43 -2.84 -36.00 -2.26
CA THR A 43 -2.92 -36.82 -1.06
C THR A 43 -2.68 -38.24 -1.52
N PHE A 44 -1.59 -38.90 -1.10
CA PHE A 44 -1.39 -40.32 -1.34
C PHE A 44 -2.50 -41.12 -0.63
N LYS A 45 -3.71 -41.19 -1.21
CA LYS A 45 -4.61 -42.32 -1.05
C LYS A 45 -4.16 -43.39 -2.04
N GLN A 46 -2.97 -43.93 -1.80
CA GLN A 46 -2.70 -45.24 -2.35
C GLN A 46 -3.26 -46.22 -1.32
N ASP A 47 -4.53 -46.62 -1.51
CA ASP A 47 -4.94 -47.96 -1.12
C ASP A 47 -4.09 -48.93 -1.96
N GLN A 48 -2.81 -49.08 -1.61
CA GLN A 48 -2.06 -50.23 -2.08
C GLN A 48 -2.64 -51.41 -1.31
N GLU A 49 -3.60 -52.09 -1.93
CA GLU A 49 -3.82 -53.50 -1.63
C GLU A 49 -2.50 -54.21 -1.91
N HIS A 50 -1.68 -54.35 -0.87
CA HIS A 50 -0.58 -55.29 -0.89
C HIS A 50 -1.18 -56.70 -0.89
N SER A 51 -1.48 -57.22 -2.08
CA SER A 51 -1.51 -58.66 -2.28
C SER A 51 -0.09 -59.14 -2.08
N PHE A 52 0.19 -59.72 -0.90
CA PHE A 52 1.42 -60.47 -0.67
C PHE A 52 1.42 -61.68 -1.62
N GLY A 53 2.02 -61.48 -2.80
CA GLY A 53 2.33 -62.54 -3.74
C GLY A 53 3.30 -63.53 -3.10
N TYR A 54 2.97 -64.81 -3.26
CA TYR A 54 3.68 -65.98 -2.74
C TYR A 54 5.21 -65.85 -2.74
N GLY A 55 5.82 -65.79 -1.56
CA GLY A 55 7.27 -65.84 -1.36
C GLY A 55 7.64 -66.17 0.08
N ASN A 56 8.17 -67.38 0.28
CA ASN A 56 8.59 -67.99 1.54
C ASN A 56 9.37 -67.05 2.49
N PHE A 57 8.90 -66.87 3.72
CA PHE A 57 9.65 -67.09 4.98
C PHE A 57 8.71 -66.88 6.19
N CYS A 58 9.07 -67.54 7.30
CA CYS A 58 8.18 -68.13 8.30
C CYS A 58 7.62 -67.16 9.37
N PHE A 59 6.48 -67.57 9.95
CA PHE A 59 5.80 -67.12 11.20
C PHE A 59 4.69 -66.04 11.08
N GLY A 60 3.45 -66.49 10.89
CA GLY A 60 2.21 -65.72 11.11
C GLY A 60 1.00 -66.36 10.44
N SER A 61 -0.14 -66.43 11.14
CA SER A 61 -1.34 -67.18 10.74
C SER A 61 -1.98 -66.73 9.41
N PHE A 62 -2.54 -67.69 8.67
CA PHE A 62 -3.21 -67.50 7.37
C PHE A 62 -4.53 -66.74 7.50
N GLY A 63 -4.77 -65.76 6.61
CA GLY A 63 -6.12 -65.34 6.23
C GLY A 63 -6.70 -64.05 6.82
N SER A 64 -5.90 -63.13 7.34
CA SER A 64 -6.40 -61.78 7.66
C SER A 64 -6.04 -60.78 6.55
N SER A 65 -7.03 -60.33 5.79
CA SER A 65 -6.96 -59.03 5.13
C SER A 65 -7.00 -57.96 6.23
N GLY A 66 -5.85 -57.37 6.54
CA GLY A 66 -5.80 -56.16 7.34
C GLY A 66 -5.85 -54.96 6.41
N THR A 67 -6.92 -54.17 6.44
CA THR A 67 -6.85 -52.78 5.99
C THR A 67 -5.93 -52.06 6.96
N PHE A 68 -4.78 -51.61 6.47
CA PHE A 68 -4.06 -50.56 7.17
C PHE A 68 -4.87 -49.28 6.92
N ASP A 69 -5.81 -48.99 7.81
CA ASP A 69 -6.31 -47.62 7.93
C ASP A 69 -5.11 -46.83 8.48
N SER A 70 -4.27 -46.32 7.57
CA SER A 70 -3.33 -45.28 7.95
C SER A 70 -4.20 -44.08 8.31
N GLY A 71 -4.68 -44.04 9.55
CA GLY A 71 -5.37 -42.90 10.15
C GLY A 71 -4.52 -41.62 10.18
N ILE A 72 -3.41 -41.59 9.44
CA ILE A 72 -2.71 -40.41 8.96
C ILE A 72 -3.66 -39.68 7.99
N LYS A 73 -4.62 -38.95 8.55
CA LYS A 73 -5.17 -37.78 7.87
C LYS A 73 -3.97 -36.89 7.55
N PHE A 74 -3.54 -36.88 6.29
CA PHE A 74 -2.62 -35.87 5.80
C PHE A 74 -3.26 -34.52 6.10
N ILE A 75 -2.52 -33.67 6.82
CA ILE A 75 -2.95 -32.31 7.11
C ILE A 75 -2.98 -31.58 5.75
N PRO A 76 -4.14 -31.15 5.26
CA PRO A 76 -4.19 -30.41 4.00
C PRO A 76 -3.35 -29.14 4.16
N PHE A 77 -2.48 -28.87 3.19
CA PHE A 77 -1.75 -27.61 3.14
C PHE A 77 -2.75 -26.47 3.04
N ASP A 78 -2.55 -25.38 3.78
CA ASP A 78 -3.31 -24.15 3.55
C ASP A 78 -2.52 -23.29 2.55
N ILE A 79 -3.23 -22.68 1.62
CA ILE A 79 -2.65 -21.81 0.58
C ILE A 79 -3.29 -20.45 0.73
N LYS A 80 -2.46 -19.42 0.89
CA LYS A 80 -2.95 -18.06 1.15
C LYS A 80 -2.37 -16.99 0.23
N SER A 81 -1.52 -17.38 -0.71
CA SER A 81 -1.04 -16.49 -1.76
C SER A 81 -0.71 -17.26 -3.03
N CYS A 82 -0.83 -16.58 -4.16
CA CYS A 82 -0.40 -17.07 -5.45
C CYS A 82 0.31 -15.94 -6.19
N PHE A 83 1.49 -16.22 -6.75
CA PHE A 83 2.22 -15.28 -7.59
C PHE A 83 2.39 -15.86 -8.99
N VAL A 84 2.11 -15.06 -10.01
CA VAL A 84 2.35 -15.39 -11.42
C VAL A 84 3.27 -14.33 -12.00
N ASP A 85 4.47 -14.74 -12.45
CA ASP A 85 5.51 -13.85 -12.98
C ASP A 85 5.89 -12.68 -12.05
N GLY A 86 5.69 -12.87 -10.73
CA GLY A 86 5.98 -11.87 -9.69
C GLY A 86 4.80 -10.99 -9.30
N GLU A 87 3.64 -11.13 -9.95
CA GLU A 87 2.39 -10.45 -9.59
C GLU A 87 1.57 -11.32 -8.61
N GLU A 88 1.14 -10.78 -7.46
CA GLU A 88 0.25 -11.46 -6.51
C GLU A 88 -1.18 -11.49 -7.08
N TYR A 89 -1.71 -12.67 -7.35
CA TYR A 89 -3.10 -12.83 -7.79
C TYR A 89 -4.04 -12.83 -6.58
N SER A 90 -5.28 -12.35 -6.77
CA SER A 90 -6.24 -12.23 -5.68
C SER A 90 -6.96 -13.54 -5.35
N GLU A 91 -7.30 -13.75 -4.08
CA GLU A 91 -8.05 -14.92 -3.62
C GLU A 91 -9.55 -14.71 -3.85
N ALA A 92 -10.13 -15.49 -4.77
CA ALA A 92 -11.57 -15.57 -4.96
C ALA A 92 -12.22 -16.46 -3.89
N SER A 93 -13.43 -16.11 -3.45
CA SER A 93 -14.16 -16.89 -2.42
C SER A 93 -14.92 -18.11 -2.96
N SER A 94 -14.96 -18.31 -4.29
CA SER A 94 -15.57 -19.47 -4.95
C SER A 94 -15.07 -19.61 -6.39
N ILE A 95 -15.27 -20.79 -7.00
CA ILE A 95 -15.02 -21.02 -8.43
C ILE A 95 -15.84 -20.07 -9.32
N VAL A 96 -17.06 -19.72 -8.91
CA VAL A 96 -17.90 -18.76 -9.68
C VAL A 96 -17.25 -17.37 -9.68
N ASN A 97 -16.73 -16.93 -8.54
CA ASN A 97 -16.03 -15.64 -8.44
C ASN A 97 -14.69 -15.65 -9.18
N LEU A 98 -13.99 -16.79 -9.17
CA LEU A 98 -12.77 -17.01 -9.95
C LEU A 98 -13.02 -16.82 -11.45
N ILE A 99 -14.13 -17.36 -11.98
CA ILE A 99 -14.51 -17.20 -13.39
C ILE A 99 -14.78 -15.73 -13.73
N ALA A 100 -15.42 -14.99 -12.83
CA ALA A 100 -15.75 -13.58 -13.04
C ALA A 100 -14.55 -12.63 -12.90
N THR A 101 -13.48 -13.07 -12.24
CA THR A 101 -12.35 -12.22 -11.85
C THR A 101 -11.07 -12.72 -12.51
N ASN A 102 -10.59 -12.01 -13.51
CA ASN A 102 -9.28 -12.31 -14.11
C ASN A 102 -8.15 -12.07 -13.08
N LYS A 103 -7.01 -12.74 -13.24
CA LYS A 103 -5.86 -12.66 -12.32
C LYS A 103 -6.20 -13.00 -10.86
N SER A 104 -6.98 -14.06 -10.67
CA SER A 104 -7.40 -14.54 -9.35
C SER A 104 -7.15 -16.04 -9.18
N TRP A 105 -7.29 -16.55 -7.95
CA TRP A 105 -7.14 -17.96 -7.59
C TRP A 105 -8.14 -18.38 -6.52
N TYR A 106 -8.45 -19.67 -6.42
CA TYR A 106 -9.34 -20.24 -5.41
C TYR A 106 -8.76 -21.56 -4.92
N TYR A 107 -8.75 -21.78 -3.61
CA TYR A 107 -8.33 -23.04 -3.03
C TYR A 107 -9.49 -23.75 -2.34
N ASP A 108 -9.89 -24.90 -2.88
CA ASP A 108 -10.85 -25.79 -2.26
C ASP A 108 -10.14 -26.63 -1.18
N ARG A 109 -10.32 -26.24 0.08
CA ARG A 109 -9.75 -26.96 1.23
C ARG A 109 -10.34 -28.36 1.41
N GLY A 110 -11.57 -28.60 0.96
CA GLY A 110 -12.26 -29.88 1.12
C GLY A 110 -11.69 -30.93 0.18
N GLU A 111 -11.48 -30.56 -1.07
CA GLU A 111 -10.96 -31.44 -2.13
C GLU A 111 -9.45 -31.33 -2.33
N THR A 112 -8.77 -30.39 -1.66
CA THR A 112 -7.34 -30.07 -1.82
C THR A 112 -6.98 -29.70 -3.26
N GLU A 113 -7.85 -28.89 -3.88
CA GLU A 113 -7.74 -28.46 -5.27
C GLU A 113 -7.51 -26.96 -5.35
N PHE A 114 -6.48 -26.58 -6.08
CA PHE A 114 -6.15 -25.19 -6.33
C PHE A 114 -6.49 -24.82 -7.75
N TYR A 115 -7.23 -23.72 -7.91
CA TYR A 115 -7.69 -23.20 -9.18
C TYR A 115 -7.08 -21.81 -9.41
N ILE A 116 -6.71 -21.50 -10.64
CA ILE A 116 -6.11 -20.22 -11.03
C ILE A 116 -6.68 -19.73 -12.35
N HIS A 117 -6.99 -18.44 -12.42
CA HIS A 117 -7.39 -17.73 -13.63
C HIS A 117 -6.21 -16.90 -14.13
N ILE A 118 -5.56 -17.38 -15.19
CA ILE A 118 -4.39 -16.71 -15.80
C ILE A 118 -4.85 -15.60 -16.74
N ASP A 119 -4.14 -14.46 -16.71
CA ASP A 119 -4.41 -13.33 -17.58
C ASP A 119 -4.45 -13.74 -19.06
N LYS A 120 -5.35 -13.12 -19.83
CA LYS A 120 -5.57 -13.39 -21.26
C LYS A 120 -5.81 -14.88 -21.60
N PHE A 121 -6.25 -15.67 -20.62
CA PHE A 121 -6.50 -17.11 -20.78
C PHE A 121 -5.25 -17.89 -21.24
N GLU A 122 -4.05 -17.40 -20.89
CA GLU A 122 -2.78 -18.01 -21.28
C GLU A 122 -2.52 -19.34 -20.56
N ASP A 123 -1.53 -20.09 -21.05
CA ASP A 123 -1.15 -21.39 -20.52
C ASP A 123 -0.20 -21.23 -19.31
N PRO A 124 -0.50 -21.80 -18.13
CA PRO A 124 0.29 -21.63 -16.91
C PRO A 124 1.73 -22.11 -17.06
N ARG A 125 2.03 -22.99 -18.04
CA ARG A 125 3.39 -23.48 -18.31
C ARG A 125 4.30 -22.42 -18.92
N LEU A 126 3.73 -21.31 -19.42
CA LEU A 126 4.47 -20.16 -19.93
C LEU A 126 4.85 -19.18 -18.81
N HIS A 127 4.30 -19.37 -17.61
CA HIS A 127 4.46 -18.46 -16.49
C HIS A 127 5.20 -19.12 -15.34
N LYS A 128 5.85 -18.30 -14.52
CA LYS A 128 6.44 -18.71 -13.26
C LYS A 128 5.39 -18.58 -12.15
N ILE A 129 4.76 -19.70 -11.79
CA ILE A 129 3.73 -19.74 -10.74
C ILE A 129 4.32 -20.21 -9.40
N ILE A 130 4.11 -19.41 -8.36
CA ILE A 130 4.53 -19.68 -6.99
C ILE A 130 3.29 -19.72 -6.10
N LEU A 131 3.03 -20.86 -5.47
CA LEU A 131 1.98 -21.02 -4.47
C LEU A 131 2.57 -20.83 -3.07
N GLY A 132 1.99 -19.94 -2.27
CA GLY A 132 2.38 -19.73 -0.89
C GLY A 132 1.72 -20.74 0.03
N ILE A 133 2.44 -21.81 0.35
CA ILE A 133 2.00 -22.79 1.36
C ILE A 133 2.22 -22.19 2.73
N THR A 134 1.15 -22.01 3.49
CA THR A 134 1.21 -21.35 4.79
C THR A 134 1.78 -22.26 5.87
N LEU A 135 2.88 -21.82 6.48
CA LEU A 135 3.39 -22.36 7.74
C LEU A 135 2.75 -21.59 8.91
N GLY A 136 1.96 -22.30 9.72
CA GLY A 136 1.34 -21.77 10.93
C GLY A 136 2.30 -21.83 12.13
N LEU A 137 2.58 -20.68 12.72
CA LEU A 137 3.35 -20.51 13.96
C LEU A 137 2.46 -19.84 15.01
N SER A 138 2.66 -20.17 16.27
CA SER A 138 1.89 -19.62 17.38
C SER A 138 2.73 -19.43 18.63
N ASN A 139 2.22 -18.65 19.57
CA ASN A 139 2.75 -18.61 20.93
C ASN A 139 2.38 -19.89 21.72
N LYS A 140 1.42 -20.68 21.23
CA LYS A 140 0.94 -21.93 21.81
C LYS A 140 0.59 -22.97 20.76
N ALA A 141 0.86 -24.24 21.05
CA ALA A 141 0.49 -25.33 20.17
C ALA A 141 -1.04 -25.36 20.03
N LYS A 142 -1.54 -25.31 18.79
CA LYS A 142 -2.98 -25.28 18.53
C LYS A 142 -3.32 -25.83 17.15
N TYR A 143 -4.51 -26.40 17.00
CA TYR A 143 -5.08 -26.74 15.70
C TYR A 143 -6.12 -25.70 15.29
N ILE A 144 -6.00 -25.16 14.09
CA ILE A 144 -6.96 -24.19 13.54
C ILE A 144 -7.25 -24.59 12.10
N ASN A 145 -8.53 -24.76 11.75
CA ASN A 145 -8.97 -25.27 10.45
C ASN A 145 -8.26 -26.60 10.04
N ASN A 146 -8.06 -27.50 11.01
CA ASN A 146 -7.27 -28.75 10.87
C ASN A 146 -5.78 -28.57 10.55
N GLY A 147 -5.26 -27.35 10.50
CA GLY A 147 -3.83 -27.06 10.42
C GLY A 147 -3.20 -26.94 11.81
N TYR A 148 -2.02 -27.54 12.00
CA TYR A 148 -1.28 -27.42 13.26
C TYR A 148 -0.40 -26.17 13.26
N TYR A 149 -0.47 -25.39 14.34
CA TYR A 149 0.34 -24.20 14.57
C TYR A 149 1.42 -24.50 15.60
N GLU A 150 2.68 -24.37 15.18
CA GLU A 150 3.84 -24.71 15.99
C GLU A 150 4.12 -23.63 17.05
N PRO A 151 4.35 -23.98 18.34
CA PRO A 151 4.63 -23.03 19.42
C PRO A 151 6.04 -22.42 19.34
N LYS A 152 6.32 -21.66 18.27
CA LYS A 152 7.65 -21.12 17.98
C LYS A 152 7.77 -19.63 18.27
N ILE A 153 6.71 -18.92 18.59
CA ILE A 153 6.82 -17.48 18.85
C ILE A 153 7.47 -17.25 20.22
N LYS A 154 8.70 -16.73 20.23
CA LYS A 154 9.53 -16.51 21.43
C LYS A 154 9.50 -15.06 21.89
N GLY A 155 9.41 -14.10 20.96
CA GLY A 155 9.41 -12.68 21.26
C GLY A 155 8.29 -11.90 20.56
N HIS A 156 8.02 -10.73 21.12
CA HIS A 156 6.95 -9.80 20.79
C HIS A 156 6.97 -9.37 19.32
N PRO A 157 5.95 -9.71 18.50
CA PRO A 157 5.75 -9.01 17.24
C PRO A 157 5.47 -7.55 17.57
N VAL A 158 6.40 -6.67 17.19
CA VAL A 158 6.23 -5.22 17.31
C VAL A 158 5.85 -4.69 15.94
N ILE A 159 4.66 -4.09 15.86
CA ILE A 159 4.17 -3.41 14.66
C ILE A 159 4.03 -1.93 15.01
N SER A 160 4.74 -1.07 14.29
CA SER A 160 4.71 0.39 14.50
C SER A 160 4.37 1.14 13.22
N LYS A 161 3.37 2.02 13.33
CA LYS A 161 2.94 2.97 12.29
C LYS A 161 3.12 4.38 12.84
N THR A 162 3.83 5.24 12.13
CA THR A 162 4.03 6.64 12.54
C THR A 162 3.79 7.56 11.35
N LYS A 163 3.20 8.73 11.61
CA LYS A 163 3.20 9.84 10.66
C LYS A 163 3.82 11.06 11.34
N ASP A 164 4.51 11.86 10.56
CA ASP A 164 4.93 13.16 11.05
C ASP A 164 3.70 14.09 11.05
N PRO A 165 3.33 14.72 12.17
CA PRO A 165 2.22 15.68 12.20
C PRO A 165 2.46 16.94 11.34
N LEU A 166 3.69 17.18 10.88
CA LEU A 166 4.05 18.29 9.98
C LEU A 166 4.29 17.84 8.53
N GLU A 167 4.58 16.56 8.28
CA GLU A 167 4.79 16.03 6.92
C GLU A 167 3.60 15.14 6.53
N PHE A 168 2.81 15.64 5.58
CA PHE A 168 1.74 14.90 4.94
C PHE A 168 2.34 13.98 3.88
N GLY A 169 1.82 12.76 3.74
CA GLY A 169 2.41 11.82 2.81
C GLY A 169 2.00 10.38 3.01
N ILE A 170 2.92 9.48 2.69
CA ILE A 170 2.81 8.07 3.02
C ILE A 170 3.17 7.92 4.51
N ILE A 171 2.27 7.32 5.28
CA ILE A 171 2.53 7.00 6.69
C ILE A 171 3.82 6.17 6.77
N ARG A 172 4.80 6.54 7.59
CA ARG A 172 6.02 5.74 7.72
C ARG A 172 5.71 4.47 8.52
N PHE A 173 6.00 3.32 7.94
CA PHE A 173 6.00 2.06 8.66
C PHE A 173 7.42 1.80 9.13
N ASP A 174 7.62 1.67 10.44
CA ASP A 174 8.95 1.48 11.02
C ASP A 174 9.43 0.00 10.98
N GLY A 175 8.76 -0.83 10.17
CA GLY A 175 9.04 -2.26 10.06
C GLY A 175 8.39 -3.09 11.18
N GLY A 176 8.40 -4.40 11.00
CA GLY A 176 8.05 -5.36 12.04
C GLY A 176 9.17 -6.37 12.25
N SER A 177 9.36 -6.83 13.47
CA SER A 177 10.29 -7.94 13.74
C SER A 177 9.59 -9.03 14.53
N LEU A 178 9.80 -10.28 14.15
CA LEU A 178 9.33 -11.45 14.87
C LEU A 178 10.51 -12.27 15.34
N THR A 179 10.52 -12.63 16.63
CA THR A 179 11.52 -13.51 17.22
C THR A 179 10.92 -14.88 17.46
N LEU A 180 11.53 -15.90 16.85
CA LEU A 180 11.09 -17.28 16.88
C LEU A 180 12.09 -18.16 17.64
N ASN A 181 11.61 -19.21 18.30
CA ASN A 181 12.42 -20.21 18.97
C ASN A 181 13.04 -21.17 17.96
N ASN A 182 14.37 -21.26 17.93
CA ASN A 182 15.11 -22.19 17.07
C ASN A 182 15.95 -23.22 17.85
N GLU A 183 15.65 -23.46 19.13
CA GLU A 183 16.43 -24.39 19.97
C GLU A 183 16.53 -25.82 19.43
N ASP A 184 15.56 -26.24 18.61
CA ASP A 184 15.51 -27.56 17.97
C ASP A 184 15.98 -27.56 16.51
N GLY A 185 16.51 -26.44 16.01
CA GLY A 185 16.99 -26.30 14.63
C GLY A 185 15.88 -26.27 13.57
N PHE A 186 14.63 -26.02 13.97
CA PHE A 186 13.46 -26.03 13.08
C PHE A 186 13.63 -25.11 11.85
N PHE A 187 14.31 -23.97 12.01
CA PHE A 187 14.51 -22.97 10.97
C PHE A 187 15.85 -23.09 10.24
N ASP A 188 16.68 -24.10 10.53
CA ASP A 188 18.05 -24.16 10.00
C ASP A 188 18.11 -24.24 8.46
N ASN A 189 17.06 -24.81 7.83
CA ASN A 189 16.96 -24.95 6.37
C ASN A 189 16.07 -23.88 5.71
N PHE A 190 15.67 -22.82 6.42
CA PHE A 190 14.78 -21.79 5.86
C PHE A 190 15.39 -21.01 4.69
N THR A 191 16.72 -21.03 4.53
CA THR A 191 17.39 -20.43 3.37
C THR A 191 17.27 -21.26 2.10
N ASP A 192 16.91 -22.54 2.20
CA ASP A 192 16.85 -23.46 1.06
C ASP A 192 15.46 -23.47 0.39
N ILE A 193 14.51 -22.72 0.96
CA ILE A 193 13.14 -22.57 0.49
C ILE A 193 12.85 -21.13 0.11
N VAL A 194 11.81 -20.92 -0.72
CA VAL A 194 11.42 -19.58 -1.17
C VAL A 194 10.60 -18.90 -0.08
N VAL A 195 11.25 -18.20 0.83
CA VAL A 195 10.59 -17.46 1.93
C VAL A 195 10.73 -15.95 1.77
N PHE A 196 11.80 -15.47 1.14
CA PHE A 196 11.99 -14.04 0.89
C PHE A 196 10.94 -13.50 -0.09
N GLY A 197 10.38 -12.33 0.23
CA GLY A 197 9.31 -11.71 -0.54
C GLY A 197 7.97 -12.44 -0.48
N GLN A 198 7.85 -13.49 0.35
CA GLN A 198 6.56 -14.15 0.58
C GLN A 198 5.76 -13.42 1.68
N PRO A 199 4.41 -13.46 1.61
CA PRO A 199 3.57 -12.85 2.63
C PRO A 199 3.74 -13.49 4.01
N ALA A 200 3.65 -12.65 5.03
CA ALA A 200 3.55 -13.00 6.43
C ALA A 200 2.37 -12.25 7.05
N ARG A 201 1.53 -12.98 7.80
CA ARG A 201 0.34 -12.45 8.46
C ARG A 201 0.45 -12.64 9.96
N ILE A 202 0.13 -11.60 10.71
CA ILE A 202 0.07 -11.65 12.17
C ILE A 202 -1.39 -11.52 12.56
N LEU A 203 -1.91 -12.52 13.25
CA LEU A 203 -3.27 -12.53 13.76
C LEU A 203 -3.27 -12.59 15.28
N TYR A 204 -4.23 -11.90 15.87
CA TYR A 204 -4.44 -11.85 17.31
C TYR A 204 -5.84 -12.35 17.65
N GLY A 205 -5.91 -13.21 18.65
CA GLY A 205 -7.13 -13.82 19.13
C GLY A 205 -7.09 -14.05 20.63
N ILE A 206 -8.26 -14.36 21.18
CA ILE A 206 -8.43 -14.65 22.58
C ILE A 206 -9.33 -15.87 22.68
N ASP A 207 -8.84 -16.92 23.33
CA ASP A 207 -9.67 -18.10 23.61
C ASP A 207 -10.69 -17.77 24.70
N ASP A 208 -11.90 -18.29 24.58
CA ASP A 208 -12.94 -18.02 25.58
C ASP A 208 -12.60 -18.65 26.94
N LEU A 209 -13.14 -18.06 28.00
CA LEU A 209 -12.89 -18.45 29.40
C LEU A 209 -13.27 -19.91 29.72
N ASP A 210 -14.13 -20.53 28.90
CA ASP A 210 -14.55 -21.92 29.00
C ASP A 210 -13.65 -22.90 28.23
N GLY A 211 -12.58 -22.39 27.59
CA GLY A 211 -11.64 -23.17 26.80
C GLY A 211 -12.17 -23.51 25.40
N THR A 212 -13.26 -22.88 24.96
CA THR A 212 -13.75 -23.03 23.59
C THR A 212 -12.74 -22.44 22.62
N GLU A 213 -12.29 -23.25 21.65
CA GLU A 213 -11.35 -22.79 20.63
C GLU A 213 -12.00 -21.77 19.71
N MET A 214 -11.37 -20.61 19.59
CA MET A 214 -11.83 -19.55 18.71
C MET A 214 -11.70 -19.97 17.23
N ALA A 215 -12.73 -19.70 16.42
CA ALA A 215 -12.69 -19.97 14.99
C ALA A 215 -11.71 -19.02 14.28
N TYR A 216 -11.10 -19.48 13.18
CA TYR A 216 -10.13 -18.68 12.43
C TYR A 216 -10.68 -17.30 12.01
N SER A 217 -11.97 -17.24 11.63
CA SER A 217 -12.65 -16.01 11.21
C SER A 217 -12.75 -14.95 12.30
N ASP A 218 -12.63 -15.34 13.57
CA ASP A 218 -12.75 -14.43 14.71
C ASP A 218 -11.38 -13.84 15.11
N TYR A 219 -10.28 -14.35 14.55
CA TYR A 219 -8.96 -13.74 14.73
C TYR A 219 -8.89 -12.41 13.98
N LYS A 220 -8.37 -11.39 14.66
CA LYS A 220 -8.11 -10.09 14.04
C LYS A 220 -6.75 -10.10 13.36
N LYS A 221 -6.72 -9.82 12.06
CA LYS A 221 -5.47 -9.54 11.34
C LYS A 221 -4.91 -8.19 11.83
N ILE A 222 -3.69 -8.21 12.35
CA ILE A 222 -2.99 -7.04 12.88
C ILE A 222 -1.95 -6.52 11.87
N SER A 223 -1.43 -7.39 11.02
CA SER A 223 -0.53 -6.99 9.94
C SER A 223 -0.52 -8.02 8.83
N LYS A 224 -0.52 -7.52 7.58
CA LYS A 224 -0.13 -8.25 6.36
C LYS A 224 1.17 -7.60 5.85
N SER A 225 2.24 -8.39 5.74
CA SER A 225 3.59 -7.91 5.41
C SER A 225 4.33 -8.92 4.54
N TYR A 226 5.52 -8.57 4.03
CA TYR A 226 6.43 -9.49 3.34
C TYR A 226 7.68 -9.75 4.18
N ILE A 227 8.28 -10.93 4.00
CA ILE A 227 9.56 -11.25 4.66
C ILE A 227 10.71 -10.64 3.86
N GLU A 228 11.46 -9.73 4.49
CA GLU A 228 12.62 -9.07 3.88
C GLU A 228 13.94 -9.69 4.35
N THR A 229 14.07 -9.91 5.65
CA THR A 229 15.30 -10.43 6.25
C THR A 229 15.02 -11.63 7.13
N ILE A 230 15.91 -12.62 7.11
CA ILE A 230 15.89 -13.75 8.02
C ILE A 230 17.27 -13.83 8.65
N ASN A 231 17.35 -13.83 9.98
CA ASN A 231 18.58 -14.03 10.73
C ASN A 231 18.43 -15.26 11.62
N ILE A 232 19.02 -16.37 11.19
CA ILE A 232 18.96 -17.66 11.89
C ILE A 232 20.17 -17.75 12.82
N LYS A 233 19.90 -17.97 14.11
CA LYS A 233 20.89 -18.27 15.14
C LYS A 233 20.55 -19.61 15.80
N TRP A 234 21.50 -20.12 16.58
CA TRP A 234 21.37 -21.39 17.31
C TRP A 234 20.14 -21.50 18.22
N LEU A 235 19.66 -20.40 18.82
CA LEU A 235 18.55 -20.42 19.78
C LEU A 235 17.34 -19.60 19.32
N GLU A 236 17.49 -18.83 18.25
CA GLU A 236 16.47 -17.89 17.78
C GLU A 236 16.56 -17.67 16.28
N CYS A 237 15.41 -17.47 15.64
CA CYS A 237 15.30 -16.98 14.28
C CYS A 237 14.58 -15.63 14.29
N LEU A 238 15.17 -14.61 13.66
CA LEU A 238 14.58 -13.28 13.56
C LEU A 238 14.06 -13.07 12.13
N LEU A 239 12.75 -12.87 11.99
CA LEU A 239 12.14 -12.46 10.73
C LEU A 239 11.94 -10.95 10.76
N GLY A 240 12.51 -10.27 9.76
CA GLY A 240 12.24 -8.87 9.46
C GLY A 240 11.10 -8.77 8.46
N LEU A 241 10.05 -8.08 8.86
CA LEU A 241 8.82 -7.89 8.11
C LEU A 241 8.79 -6.49 7.52
N VAL A 242 8.49 -6.40 6.23
CA VAL A 242 8.36 -5.16 5.48
C VAL A 242 6.94 -5.00 4.93
N ASP A 243 6.49 -3.77 4.82
CA ASP A 243 5.16 -3.42 4.37
C ASP A 243 4.99 -3.58 2.83
N TYR A 244 3.75 -3.80 2.38
CA TYR A 244 3.35 -3.85 0.96
C TYR A 244 3.83 -2.64 0.14
N ARG A 245 4.05 -1.49 0.78
CA ARG A 245 4.55 -0.26 0.14
C ARG A 245 5.90 -0.37 -0.52
N LYS A 246 6.70 -1.39 -0.24
CA LYS A 246 7.96 -1.59 -0.99
C LYS A 246 7.70 -1.78 -2.48
N LEU A 247 6.52 -2.26 -2.89
CA LEU A 247 6.09 -2.30 -4.30
C LEU A 247 5.98 -0.89 -4.91
N LEU A 248 5.60 0.12 -4.12
CA LEU A 248 5.51 1.53 -4.53
C LEU A 248 6.90 2.18 -4.75
N SER A 249 8.00 1.44 -4.56
CA SER A 249 9.36 1.94 -4.83
C SER A 249 9.72 1.96 -6.32
N ARG A 250 8.86 1.40 -7.19
CA ARG A 250 9.00 1.49 -8.66
C ARG A 250 9.09 2.95 -9.10
N LYS A 251 9.97 3.22 -10.06
CA LYS A 251 10.13 4.54 -10.67
C LYS A 251 9.38 4.64 -11.98
N ILE A 252 8.74 5.78 -12.23
CA ILE A 252 8.06 6.13 -13.48
C ILE A 252 8.45 7.57 -13.88
N PRO A 253 8.59 7.91 -15.17
CA PRO A 253 8.28 7.11 -16.36
C PRO A 253 9.30 5.99 -16.67
N ILE A 254 8.88 4.97 -17.41
CA ILE A 254 9.67 3.76 -17.69
C ILE A 254 10.23 3.77 -19.12
N ASN A 255 9.44 4.24 -20.07
CA ASN A 255 9.82 4.29 -21.47
C ASN A 255 10.79 5.45 -21.74
N VAL A 256 11.72 5.21 -22.64
CA VAL A 256 12.77 6.15 -23.02
C VAL A 256 12.78 6.37 -24.52
N TYR A 257 13.29 7.51 -24.96
CA TYR A 257 13.49 7.77 -26.38
C TYR A 257 14.65 6.94 -26.95
N ASP A 258 14.43 6.30 -28.09
CA ASP A 258 15.43 5.50 -28.80
C ASP A 258 15.38 5.75 -30.33
N LYS A 259 16.49 5.43 -31.02
CA LYS A 259 16.63 5.64 -32.49
C LYS A 259 15.93 4.59 -33.35
N THR A 260 15.51 3.47 -32.78
CA THR A 260 14.70 2.46 -33.49
C THR A 260 13.29 2.98 -33.70
N THR A 261 12.71 3.55 -32.65
CA THR A 261 11.36 4.15 -32.68
C THR A 261 11.37 5.53 -33.35
N TYR A 262 12.40 6.34 -33.11
CA TYR A 262 12.54 7.70 -33.64
C TYR A 262 13.87 7.88 -34.41
N PRO A 263 13.94 7.48 -35.71
CA PRO A 263 15.19 7.46 -36.47
C PRO A 263 15.91 8.81 -36.61
N TYR A 264 15.15 9.90 -36.60
CA TYR A 264 15.64 11.27 -36.77
C TYR A 264 15.69 12.06 -35.45
N LEU A 265 15.63 11.37 -34.32
CA LEU A 265 15.79 11.97 -32.99
C LEU A 265 17.22 12.49 -32.81
N ALA A 266 17.35 13.70 -32.25
CA ALA A 266 18.64 14.25 -31.86
C ALA A 266 19.40 13.34 -30.88
N ASP A 267 20.69 13.09 -31.13
CA ASP A 267 21.53 12.20 -30.30
C ASP A 267 21.48 12.55 -28.80
N ARG A 268 21.39 13.84 -28.45
CA ARG A 268 21.29 14.33 -27.07
C ARG A 268 20.02 13.92 -26.30
N ASN A 269 19.01 13.42 -27.01
CA ASN A 269 17.72 13.04 -26.43
C ASN A 269 17.57 11.52 -26.28
N ILE A 270 18.51 10.73 -26.82
CA ILE A 270 18.49 9.27 -26.67
C ILE A 270 18.65 8.90 -25.19
N GLY A 271 17.81 7.99 -24.71
CA GLY A 271 17.82 7.51 -23.32
C GLY A 271 17.15 8.44 -22.31
N LYS A 272 16.66 9.63 -22.72
CA LYS A 272 15.77 10.43 -21.86
C LYS A 272 14.43 9.73 -21.72
N SER A 273 13.82 9.84 -20.54
CA SER A 273 12.46 9.34 -20.31
C SER A 273 11.45 10.10 -21.17
N ILE A 274 10.46 9.38 -21.67
CA ILE A 274 9.27 10.00 -22.26
C ILE A 274 8.38 10.42 -21.09
N SER A 275 8.00 11.69 -21.05
CA SER A 275 7.26 12.29 -19.94
C SER A 275 5.88 11.67 -19.74
N LEU A 276 5.35 11.74 -18.51
CA LEU A 276 3.96 11.40 -18.19
C LEU A 276 3.21 12.65 -17.72
N GLY A 277 1.90 12.73 -17.97
CA GLY A 277 1.12 13.93 -17.62
C GLY A 277 -0.36 13.71 -17.34
N TRP A 278 -0.80 14.05 -16.13
CA TRP A 278 -2.20 14.04 -15.67
C TRP A 278 -2.70 15.45 -15.33
N GLY A 279 -4.01 15.65 -15.44
CA GLY A 279 -4.66 16.92 -15.16
C GLY A 279 -4.22 18.07 -16.06
N THR A 280 -4.31 19.31 -15.55
CA THR A 280 -3.93 20.51 -16.32
C THR A 280 -2.46 20.85 -16.08
N ILE A 281 -1.67 20.92 -17.15
CA ILE A 281 -0.21 21.07 -17.09
C ILE A 281 0.21 22.35 -17.84
N TYR A 282 1.04 23.15 -17.19
CA TYR A 282 1.53 24.43 -17.74
C TYR A 282 3.00 24.35 -18.13
N ASN A 283 3.29 24.86 -19.32
CA ASN A 283 4.62 25.08 -19.88
C ASN A 283 5.53 23.85 -19.86
N ALA A 284 4.99 22.65 -20.04
CA ALA A 284 5.76 21.41 -20.01
C ALA A 284 6.78 21.34 -21.15
N PRO A 285 8.04 20.96 -20.89
CA PRO A 285 9.02 20.74 -21.95
C PRO A 285 8.62 19.56 -22.84
N VAL A 286 8.79 19.74 -24.15
CA VAL A 286 8.50 18.70 -25.15
C VAL A 286 9.70 18.45 -26.05
N ILE A 287 9.83 17.23 -26.57
CA ILE A 287 10.99 16.81 -27.36
C ILE A 287 10.61 16.66 -28.83
N CYS A 288 11.41 17.27 -29.71
CA CYS A 288 11.31 17.07 -31.15
C CYS A 288 11.84 15.67 -31.52
N ILE A 289 11.02 14.89 -32.23
CA ILE A 289 11.32 13.49 -32.61
C ILE A 289 11.93 13.35 -34.00
N ASN A 290 12.06 14.45 -34.75
CA ASN A 290 12.68 14.49 -36.09
C ASN A 290 13.63 15.68 -36.29
N ASP A 291 14.35 16.07 -35.24
CA ASP A 291 15.28 17.22 -35.23
C ASP A 291 16.47 17.03 -36.22
N GLU A 292 16.89 15.78 -36.46
CA GLU A 292 17.99 15.40 -37.37
C GLU A 292 17.53 15.05 -38.81
N GLU A 293 16.25 15.26 -39.13
CA GLU A 293 15.76 15.04 -40.49
C GLU A 293 16.40 16.05 -41.45
N SER A 294 16.84 15.60 -42.64
CA SER A 294 17.66 16.41 -43.54
C SER A 294 16.89 17.52 -44.27
N SER A 295 15.57 17.40 -44.41
CA SER A 295 14.69 18.41 -45.03
C SER A 295 13.23 18.23 -44.58
N PRO A 296 12.93 18.39 -43.28
CA PRO A 296 11.58 18.20 -42.76
C PRO A 296 10.65 19.26 -43.33
N SER A 297 9.47 18.84 -43.78
CA SER A 297 8.39 19.78 -44.11
C SER A 297 7.82 20.44 -42.85
N ASN A 298 7.77 19.70 -41.75
CA ASN A 298 7.41 20.14 -40.40
C ASN A 298 8.23 19.37 -39.36
N TYR A 299 8.40 19.97 -38.18
CA TYR A 299 9.00 19.31 -37.03
C TYR A 299 7.92 18.74 -36.12
N SER A 300 8.05 17.48 -35.73
CA SER A 300 7.10 16.74 -34.88
C SER A 300 7.61 16.69 -33.46
N PHE A 301 6.70 16.89 -32.50
CA PHE A 301 7.00 16.92 -31.07
C PHE A 301 6.15 15.90 -30.32
N LYS A 302 6.75 15.24 -29.34
CA LYS A 302 6.08 14.31 -28.42
C LYS A 302 5.85 15.00 -27.08
N ILE A 303 4.59 15.05 -26.64
CA ILE A 303 4.17 15.72 -25.40
C ILE A 303 4.38 14.80 -24.19
N CYS A 304 3.84 13.59 -24.26
CA CYS A 304 3.96 12.57 -23.21
C CYS A 304 3.83 11.16 -23.81
N ASP A 305 4.18 10.16 -23.02
CA ASP A 305 3.97 8.76 -23.33
C ASP A 305 2.48 8.43 -23.27
N VAL A 306 2.03 7.56 -24.16
CA VAL A 306 0.62 7.10 -24.25
C VAL A 306 0.57 5.59 -24.48
N SER A 307 1.72 4.90 -24.39
CA SER A 307 1.82 3.45 -24.61
C SER A 307 0.88 2.67 -23.67
N ASP A 308 0.78 3.14 -22.43
CA ASP A 308 -0.07 2.55 -21.39
C ASP A 308 -1.41 3.32 -21.19
N HIS A 309 -1.64 4.38 -21.97
CA HIS A 309 -2.83 5.26 -21.90
C HIS A 309 -3.50 5.34 -23.27
N SER A 310 -4.25 4.31 -23.63
CA SER A 310 -4.83 4.10 -24.97
C SER A 310 -5.75 5.22 -25.45
N TYR A 311 -6.33 6.01 -24.54
CA TYR A 311 -7.23 7.12 -24.86
C TYR A 311 -6.50 8.45 -25.09
N GLY A 312 -5.18 8.51 -24.83
CA GLY A 312 -4.34 9.69 -25.07
C GLY A 312 -4.61 10.85 -24.11
N ILE A 313 -4.43 12.08 -24.62
CA ILE A 313 -4.58 13.32 -23.85
C ILE A 313 -5.85 14.10 -24.22
N LYS A 314 -6.33 14.96 -23.31
CA LYS A 314 -7.59 15.70 -23.50
C LYS A 314 -7.49 16.83 -24.52
N ALA A 315 -6.43 17.63 -24.45
CA ALA A 315 -6.27 18.82 -25.28
C ALA A 315 -4.83 19.34 -25.31
N ILE A 316 -4.47 20.03 -26.40
CA ILE A 316 -3.24 20.82 -26.54
C ILE A 316 -3.67 22.29 -26.55
N ASP A 317 -3.42 23.02 -25.47
CA ASP A 317 -3.98 24.36 -25.28
C ASP A 317 -3.12 25.44 -25.95
N GLN A 318 -1.79 25.41 -25.74
CA GLN A 318 -0.87 26.39 -26.31
C GLN A 318 0.55 25.84 -26.42
N VAL A 319 1.25 26.13 -27.52
CA VAL A 319 2.67 25.79 -27.70
C VAL A 319 3.52 27.06 -27.69
N TYR A 320 4.74 26.96 -27.14
CA TYR A 320 5.70 28.05 -27.06
C TYR A 320 7.06 27.61 -27.64
N VAL A 321 7.71 28.51 -28.37
CA VAL A 321 9.10 28.35 -28.83
C VAL A 321 9.91 29.51 -28.26
N GLY A 322 10.84 29.22 -27.35
CA GLY A 322 11.59 30.26 -26.63
C GLY A 322 10.68 31.28 -25.94
N ASP A 323 9.66 30.78 -25.22
CA ASP A 323 8.65 31.55 -24.48
C ASP A 323 7.71 32.42 -25.36
N VAL A 324 7.79 32.31 -26.69
CA VAL A 324 6.88 32.97 -27.63
C VAL A 324 5.78 32.01 -28.05
N LYS A 325 4.52 32.46 -27.94
CA LYS A 325 3.35 31.69 -28.41
C LYS A 325 3.42 31.46 -29.92
N VAL A 326 3.32 30.20 -30.32
CA VAL A 326 3.25 29.79 -31.72
C VAL A 326 2.01 28.92 -31.95
N ASN A 327 1.51 28.91 -33.18
CA ASN A 327 0.43 27.99 -33.56
C ASN A 327 1.02 26.62 -33.86
N HIS A 328 0.40 25.56 -33.37
CA HIS A 328 0.73 24.20 -33.74
C HIS A 328 -0.25 23.68 -34.80
N SER A 329 0.15 22.63 -35.50
CA SER A 329 -0.67 21.93 -36.50
C SER A 329 -0.61 20.42 -36.31
N ASN A 330 -1.55 19.69 -36.89
CA ASN A 330 -1.63 18.22 -36.83
C ASN A 330 -1.57 17.68 -35.38
N GLY A 331 -2.30 18.31 -34.46
CA GLY A 331 -2.44 17.83 -33.09
C GLY A 331 -3.08 16.44 -33.09
N ASN A 332 -2.34 15.44 -32.63
CA ASN A 332 -2.82 14.07 -32.44
C ASN A 332 -2.93 13.81 -30.94
N LEU A 333 -4.16 13.84 -30.43
CA LEU A 333 -4.47 13.66 -29.02
C LEU A 333 -4.22 12.22 -28.54
N THR A 334 -4.53 11.22 -29.36
CA THR A 334 -4.28 9.80 -29.00
C THR A 334 -2.80 9.46 -29.05
N GLY A 335 -2.04 10.08 -29.95
CA GLY A 335 -0.58 9.94 -30.03
C GLY A 335 0.20 10.88 -29.11
N ALA A 336 -0.46 11.86 -28.47
CA ALA A 336 0.15 12.98 -27.74
C ALA A 336 1.29 13.66 -28.53
N THR A 337 1.03 14.00 -29.79
CA THR A 337 2.00 14.69 -30.67
C THR A 337 1.41 15.91 -31.36
N PHE A 338 2.26 16.85 -31.75
CA PHE A 338 1.90 17.93 -32.66
C PHE A 338 3.06 18.27 -33.59
N THR A 339 2.81 19.16 -34.55
CA THR A 339 3.83 19.63 -35.49
C THR A 339 3.96 21.15 -35.48
N LEU A 340 5.18 21.64 -35.72
CA LEU A 340 5.51 23.05 -35.97
C LEU A 340 6.12 23.21 -37.36
N SER A 341 5.85 24.35 -37.98
CA SER A 341 6.43 24.70 -39.27
C SER A 341 7.93 25.01 -39.15
N THR A 342 8.66 24.94 -40.26
CA THR A 342 10.08 25.35 -40.33
C THR A 342 10.30 26.85 -40.14
N THR A 343 9.24 27.67 -40.19
CA THR A 343 9.33 29.10 -39.89
C THR A 343 9.23 29.39 -38.40
N ASP A 344 8.51 28.56 -37.65
CA ASP A 344 8.23 28.76 -36.22
C ASP A 344 9.27 28.09 -35.31
N TYR A 345 9.93 27.03 -35.79
CA TYR A 345 10.94 26.29 -35.04
C TYR A 345 12.22 26.06 -35.86
N LYS A 346 13.35 26.20 -35.18
CA LYS A 346 14.68 25.80 -35.65
C LYS A 346 15.27 24.76 -34.69
N PRO A 347 15.97 23.74 -35.22
CA PRO A 347 16.61 22.72 -34.41
C PRO A 347 17.41 23.27 -33.23
N GLY A 348 17.13 22.75 -32.03
CA GLY A 348 17.78 23.18 -30.79
C GLY A 348 17.10 24.30 -30.01
N GLN A 349 16.00 24.87 -30.49
CA GLN A 349 15.18 25.78 -29.67
C GLN A 349 14.41 25.01 -28.59
N LYS A 350 14.22 25.64 -27.42
CA LYS A 350 13.35 25.11 -26.37
C LYS A 350 11.90 25.23 -26.82
N VAL A 351 11.17 24.12 -26.76
CA VAL A 351 9.73 24.07 -27.04
C VAL A 351 9.02 23.57 -25.79
N THR A 352 7.96 24.26 -25.41
CA THR A 352 7.12 23.92 -24.27
C THR A 352 5.65 23.98 -24.65
N CYS A 353 4.79 23.35 -23.85
CA CYS A 353 3.36 23.23 -24.13
C CYS A 353 2.50 23.34 -22.87
N ASP A 354 1.41 24.10 -22.94
CA ASP A 354 0.27 23.99 -22.05
C ASP A 354 -0.67 22.92 -22.62
N TYR A 355 -1.08 21.95 -21.80
CA TYR A 355 -1.95 20.87 -22.25
C TYR A 355 -2.76 20.28 -21.09
N ARG A 356 -3.81 19.55 -21.46
CA ARG A 356 -4.60 18.73 -20.53
C ARG A 356 -4.24 17.28 -20.75
N GLY A 357 -3.77 16.63 -19.70
CA GLY A 357 -3.17 15.29 -19.69
C GLY A 357 -4.14 14.16 -20.01
N TYR A 358 -3.87 12.99 -19.44
CA TYR A 358 -4.58 11.76 -19.76
C TYR A 358 -6.09 11.82 -19.56
N VAL A 359 -6.81 11.05 -20.38
CA VAL A 359 -8.25 10.87 -20.26
C VAL A 359 -8.62 9.42 -19.95
N ASN A 360 -9.73 9.24 -19.26
CA ASN A 360 -10.33 7.93 -19.03
C ASN A 360 -11.05 7.41 -20.29
N GLU A 361 -11.65 6.22 -20.19
CA GLU A 361 -12.42 5.61 -21.28
C GLU A 361 -13.62 6.45 -21.76
N SER A 362 -14.14 7.32 -20.89
CA SER A 362 -15.22 8.27 -21.19
C SER A 362 -14.70 9.57 -21.80
N SER A 363 -13.41 9.66 -22.13
CA SER A 363 -12.73 10.86 -22.62
C SER A 363 -12.78 12.05 -21.66
N GLU A 364 -12.98 11.79 -20.36
CA GLU A 364 -12.91 12.80 -19.30
C GLU A 364 -11.47 12.93 -18.80
N LEU A 365 -11.08 14.15 -18.42
CA LEU A 365 -9.74 14.42 -17.91
C LEU A 365 -9.56 13.70 -16.58
N ILE A 366 -8.43 13.03 -16.39
CA ILE A 366 -8.03 12.47 -15.10
C ILE A 366 -7.28 13.57 -14.35
N ASP A 367 -8.00 14.41 -13.61
CA ASP A 367 -7.48 15.56 -12.87
C ASP A 367 -7.68 15.46 -11.35
N ASN A 368 -8.71 14.77 -10.88
CA ASN A 368 -8.87 14.47 -9.46
C ASN A 368 -7.65 13.68 -8.96
N SER A 369 -7.07 14.16 -7.87
CA SER A 369 -5.83 13.59 -7.34
C SER A 369 -5.90 12.11 -6.95
N LEU A 370 -7.05 11.59 -6.51
CA LEU A 370 -7.20 10.18 -6.19
C LEU A 370 -7.46 9.32 -7.44
N ASP A 371 -8.16 9.84 -8.45
CA ASP A 371 -8.23 9.20 -9.78
C ASP A 371 -6.84 9.04 -10.39
N ILE A 372 -5.97 10.05 -10.26
CA ILE A 372 -4.58 9.98 -10.72
C ILE A 372 -3.80 8.88 -9.98
N LEU A 373 -4.00 8.73 -8.67
CA LEU A 373 -3.36 7.64 -7.92
C LEU A 373 -3.90 6.27 -8.33
N GLU A 374 -5.23 6.13 -8.52
CA GLU A 374 -5.84 4.89 -9.04
C GLU A 374 -5.23 4.49 -10.37
N ASP A 375 -5.12 5.43 -11.32
CA ASP A 375 -4.52 5.21 -12.64
C ASP A 375 -3.05 4.79 -12.55
N ILE A 376 -2.24 5.45 -11.71
CA ILE A 376 -0.83 5.09 -11.51
C ILE A 376 -0.68 3.69 -10.90
N LEU A 377 -1.48 3.38 -9.87
CA LEU A 377 -1.42 2.08 -9.18
C LEU A 377 -1.87 0.95 -10.11
N TYR A 378 -2.92 1.16 -10.90
CA TYR A 378 -3.37 0.19 -11.89
C TYR A 378 -2.35 0.00 -13.00
N THR A 379 -1.94 1.08 -13.65
CA THR A 379 -1.11 1.04 -14.88
C THR A 379 0.29 0.52 -14.60
N TYR A 380 0.92 0.96 -13.51
CA TYR A 380 2.34 0.66 -13.25
C TYR A 380 2.58 -0.39 -12.19
N LEU A 381 1.57 -0.76 -11.39
CA LEU A 381 1.71 -1.79 -10.35
C LEU A 381 0.68 -2.92 -10.47
N ALA A 382 -0.22 -2.86 -11.47
CA ALA A 382 -1.28 -3.84 -11.66
C ALA A 382 -2.20 -3.97 -10.43
N ILE A 383 -2.42 -2.88 -9.70
CA ILE A 383 -3.31 -2.84 -8.52
C ILE A 383 -4.66 -2.25 -8.95
N PRO A 384 -5.69 -3.08 -9.23
CA PRO A 384 -7.00 -2.59 -9.65
C PRO A 384 -7.79 -1.95 -8.50
N TYR A 385 -8.59 -0.94 -8.83
CA TYR A 385 -9.53 -0.33 -7.89
C TYR A 385 -10.73 -1.25 -7.62
N ASN A 386 -10.63 -2.09 -6.60
CA ASN A 386 -11.69 -2.99 -6.15
C ASN A 386 -11.66 -3.17 -4.62
N SER A 387 -12.65 -3.87 -4.06
CA SER A 387 -12.76 -4.10 -2.61
C SER A 387 -11.67 -5.01 -2.01
N GLU A 388 -10.89 -5.70 -2.85
CA GLU A 388 -9.79 -6.56 -2.43
C GLU A 388 -8.54 -5.75 -2.10
N TYR A 389 -8.25 -4.73 -2.91
CA TYR A 389 -7.08 -3.86 -2.74
C TYR A 389 -7.39 -2.57 -2.01
N PHE A 390 -8.63 -2.07 -2.08
CA PHE A 390 -9.00 -0.76 -1.52
C PHE A 390 -10.14 -0.86 -0.51
N ASN A 391 -10.09 0.00 0.51
CA ASN A 391 -11.28 0.37 1.25
C ASN A 391 -12.07 1.40 0.43
N GLN A 392 -12.88 0.93 -0.51
CA GLN A 392 -13.59 1.79 -1.46
C GLN A 392 -14.49 2.83 -0.78
N THR A 393 -15.09 2.51 0.36
CA THR A 393 -15.94 3.47 1.10
C THR A 393 -15.14 4.69 1.56
N GLU A 394 -14.04 4.49 2.28
CA GLU A 394 -13.20 5.61 2.73
C GLU A 394 -12.54 6.32 1.55
N TRP A 395 -12.12 5.56 0.53
CA TRP A 395 -11.47 6.10 -0.65
C TRP A 395 -12.41 7.02 -1.44
N ASP A 396 -13.64 6.59 -1.73
CA ASP A 396 -14.65 7.39 -2.44
C ASP A 396 -15.05 8.63 -1.64
N GLU A 397 -15.17 8.52 -0.31
CA GLU A 397 -15.39 9.67 0.57
C GLU A 397 -14.27 10.70 0.48
N ALA A 398 -13.01 10.25 0.48
CA ALA A 398 -11.87 11.14 0.31
C ALA A 398 -11.82 11.74 -1.10
N LYS A 399 -12.10 10.94 -2.13
CA LYS A 399 -12.11 11.34 -3.54
C LYS A 399 -13.07 12.49 -3.80
N SER A 400 -14.25 12.44 -3.18
CA SER A 400 -15.25 13.52 -3.26
C SER A 400 -14.81 14.87 -2.67
N LYS A 401 -13.77 14.87 -1.82
CA LYS A 401 -13.22 16.06 -1.15
C LYS A 401 -11.83 16.44 -1.64
N ALA A 402 -11.24 15.61 -2.50
CA ALA A 402 -9.90 15.78 -3.02
C ALA A 402 -9.87 16.91 -4.06
N PHE A 403 -8.76 17.63 -4.13
CA PHE A 403 -8.54 18.67 -5.13
C PHE A 403 -8.13 18.07 -6.47
N ASP A 404 -8.39 18.84 -7.52
CA ASP A 404 -7.88 18.58 -8.86
C ASP A 404 -6.42 19.07 -8.95
N ILE A 405 -5.55 18.24 -9.51
CA ILE A 405 -4.12 18.50 -9.57
C ILE A 405 -3.57 18.34 -11.00
N GLY A 406 -2.41 18.95 -11.25
CA GLY A 406 -1.64 18.82 -12.48
C GLY A 406 -0.29 18.16 -12.22
N LEU A 407 -0.15 16.90 -12.60
CA LEU A 407 1.05 16.08 -12.37
C LEU A 407 1.80 15.87 -13.68
N PHE A 408 3.03 16.35 -13.77
CA PHE A 408 3.92 16.08 -14.91
C PHE A 408 5.26 15.51 -14.44
N LEU A 409 5.66 14.39 -15.05
CA LEU A 409 6.87 13.65 -14.72
C LEU A 409 7.79 13.61 -15.93
N GLU A 410 8.82 14.47 -15.93
CA GLU A 410 9.84 14.50 -16.99
C GLU A 410 10.92 13.41 -16.81
N LYS A 411 11.15 13.01 -15.55
CA LYS A 411 12.22 12.09 -15.15
C LYS A 411 11.68 10.99 -14.25
N PRO A 412 12.40 9.85 -14.12
CA PRO A 412 11.96 8.77 -13.25
C PRO A 412 11.92 9.19 -11.77
N GLU A 413 10.72 9.26 -11.20
CA GLU A 413 10.43 9.51 -9.79
C GLU A 413 9.77 8.28 -9.18
N LYS A 414 9.97 8.06 -7.87
CA LYS A 414 9.34 6.89 -7.22
C LYS A 414 7.85 7.16 -7.05
N ILE A 415 7.02 6.13 -7.23
CA ILE A 415 5.58 6.23 -6.95
C ILE A 415 5.32 6.69 -5.51
N THR A 416 6.16 6.26 -4.56
CA THR A 416 6.13 6.77 -3.18
C THR A 416 6.25 8.30 -3.07
N GLU A 417 7.20 8.92 -3.78
CA GLU A 417 7.42 10.37 -3.77
C GLU A 417 6.24 11.11 -4.43
N ILE A 418 5.65 10.51 -5.46
CA ILE A 418 4.45 11.03 -6.14
C ILE A 418 3.26 11.03 -5.18
N ILE A 419 2.99 9.91 -4.51
CA ILE A 419 1.92 9.79 -3.52
C ILE A 419 2.13 10.79 -2.37
N GLU A 420 3.35 10.96 -1.87
CA GLU A 420 3.65 11.91 -0.81
C GLU A 420 3.25 13.34 -1.19
N LYS A 421 3.65 13.79 -2.38
CA LYS A 421 3.33 15.14 -2.86
C LYS A 421 1.85 15.30 -3.23
N THR A 422 1.20 14.25 -3.73
CA THR A 422 -0.25 14.23 -3.94
C THR A 422 -1.01 14.31 -2.62
N ALA A 423 -0.55 13.59 -1.59
CA ALA A 423 -1.15 13.62 -0.26
C ALA A 423 -0.99 15.00 0.41
N LEU A 424 0.18 15.61 0.27
CA LEU A 424 0.42 17.01 0.68
C LEU A 424 -0.53 17.98 0.00
N SER A 425 -0.74 17.83 -1.31
CA SER A 425 -1.64 18.69 -2.10
C SER A 425 -3.10 18.59 -1.65
N ASN A 426 -3.48 17.52 -0.95
CA ASN A 426 -4.83 17.24 -0.48
C ASN A 426 -5.04 17.38 1.03
N PHE A 427 -4.00 17.74 1.78
CA PHE A 427 -4.04 17.72 3.24
C PHE A 427 -4.46 16.33 3.79
N GLY A 428 -3.94 15.27 3.17
CA GLY A 428 -4.33 13.91 3.47
C GLY A 428 -3.15 12.96 3.66
N ASN A 429 -3.48 11.71 3.95
CA ASN A 429 -2.52 10.63 4.15
C ASN A 429 -2.94 9.40 3.36
N PHE A 430 -1.98 8.78 2.68
CA PHE A 430 -2.15 7.48 2.05
C PHE A 430 -1.81 6.39 3.07
N ILE A 431 -2.76 5.49 3.33
CA ILE A 431 -2.72 4.54 4.44
C ILE A 431 -2.86 3.12 3.91
N ILE A 432 -2.08 2.19 4.47
CA ILE A 432 -2.34 0.77 4.37
C ILE A 432 -2.90 0.28 5.70
N LEU A 433 -4.12 -0.25 5.63
CA LEU A 433 -4.82 -0.82 6.77
C LEU A 433 -4.16 -2.13 7.21
N ASP A 434 -4.42 -2.56 8.43
CA ASP A 434 -3.88 -3.83 8.97
C ASP A 434 -4.19 -5.07 8.10
N ASP A 435 -5.27 -5.03 7.31
CA ASP A 435 -5.65 -6.11 6.40
C ASP A 435 -4.94 -6.07 5.03
N GLY A 436 -4.12 -5.05 4.78
CA GLY A 436 -3.36 -4.86 3.54
C GLY A 436 -4.05 -3.98 2.51
N ARG A 437 -5.27 -3.49 2.75
CA ARG A 437 -5.98 -2.61 1.81
C ARG A 437 -5.49 -1.17 1.88
N TYR A 438 -5.46 -0.51 0.73
CA TYR A 438 -5.17 0.90 0.56
C TYR A 438 -6.40 1.74 0.91
N THR A 439 -6.18 2.86 1.61
CA THR A 439 -7.18 3.91 1.83
C THR A 439 -6.49 5.27 1.80
N PHE A 440 -7.28 6.33 1.66
CA PHE A 440 -6.80 7.70 1.74
C PHE A 440 -7.66 8.47 2.73
N ARG A 441 -7.03 9.21 3.66
CA ARG A 441 -7.76 10.00 4.65
C ARG A 441 -7.32 11.45 4.57
N ILE A 442 -8.25 12.32 4.23
CA ILE A 442 -8.07 13.77 4.33
C ILE A 442 -8.29 14.16 5.79
N LEU A 443 -7.37 14.94 6.35
CA LEU A 443 -7.49 15.40 7.73
C LEU A 443 -8.71 16.31 7.88
N ASP A 444 -9.69 15.83 8.64
CA ASP A 444 -10.90 16.56 8.98
C ASP A 444 -10.97 16.75 10.50
N ARG A 445 -10.74 17.99 10.95
CA ARG A 445 -10.79 18.35 12.37
C ARG A 445 -12.21 18.33 12.93
N THR A 446 -13.21 18.41 12.08
CA THR A 446 -14.63 18.39 12.47
C THR A 446 -15.16 16.97 12.61
N ALA A 447 -14.42 15.97 12.11
CA ALA A 447 -14.80 14.57 12.23
C ALA A 447 -15.10 14.20 13.69
N SER A 448 -16.21 13.51 13.90
CA SER A 448 -16.56 13.00 15.22
C SER A 448 -15.51 11.99 15.69
N ALA A 449 -15.20 12.00 16.99
CA ALA A 449 -14.33 10.99 17.55
C ALA A 449 -14.96 9.60 17.38
N SER A 450 -14.22 8.66 16.79
CA SER A 450 -14.66 7.29 16.57
C SER A 450 -14.79 6.52 17.88
N LYS A 451 -13.96 6.87 18.88
CA LYS A 451 -13.95 6.25 20.21
C LYS A 451 -13.52 7.24 21.28
N THR A 452 -13.97 7.01 22.51
CA THR A 452 -13.45 7.67 23.71
C THR A 452 -12.68 6.66 24.55
N VAL A 453 -11.40 6.93 24.81
CA VAL A 453 -10.56 6.15 25.72
C VAL A 453 -10.78 6.65 27.13
N LEU A 454 -11.29 5.77 27.99
CA LEU A 454 -11.60 6.08 29.38
C LEU A 454 -10.37 5.97 30.29
N LEU A 455 -10.40 6.63 31.46
CA LEU A 455 -9.27 6.65 32.39
C LEU A 455 -8.86 5.24 32.86
N ASN A 456 -9.83 4.34 33.01
CA ASN A 456 -9.57 2.96 33.41
C ASN A 456 -8.90 2.14 32.28
N GLU A 457 -8.85 2.63 31.05
CA GLU A 457 -8.25 1.91 29.91
C GLU A 457 -6.74 2.13 29.76
N TYR A 458 -6.19 3.14 30.45
CA TYR A 458 -4.75 3.39 30.46
C TYR A 458 -4.02 2.43 31.38
N PHE A 459 -2.82 2.04 30.94
CA PHE A 459 -1.87 1.33 31.79
C PHE A 459 -0.90 2.26 32.51
N ASP A 460 -0.65 3.43 31.93
CA ASP A 460 0.34 4.38 32.38
C ASP A 460 -0.24 5.78 32.36
N GLU A 461 0.33 6.68 33.16
CA GLU A 461 -0.11 8.07 33.18
C GLU A 461 0.19 8.73 31.83
N PRO A 462 -0.81 9.35 31.17
CA PRO A 462 -0.60 10.00 29.89
C PRO A 462 0.31 11.23 30.04
N GLU A 463 1.28 11.36 29.14
CA GLU A 463 2.19 12.49 29.05
C GLU A 463 1.71 13.44 27.94
N ILE A 464 1.78 14.75 28.15
CA ILE A 464 1.50 15.74 27.11
C ILE A 464 2.78 16.56 26.86
N ASP A 465 3.30 16.47 25.65
CA ASP A 465 4.46 17.22 25.19
C ASP A 465 4.03 18.43 24.36
N PHE A 466 4.66 19.59 24.58
CA PHE A 466 4.39 20.82 23.83
C PHE A 466 5.69 21.28 23.17
N ASP A 467 5.80 21.02 21.87
CA ASP A 467 6.97 21.45 21.10
C ASP A 467 6.78 22.87 20.58
N GLY A 468 7.46 23.83 21.23
CA GLY A 468 7.46 25.24 20.85
C GLY A 468 8.06 25.55 19.47
N LYS A 469 8.52 24.55 18.72
CA LYS A 469 8.93 24.67 17.31
C LYS A 469 7.82 24.31 16.32
N LYS A 470 6.73 23.68 16.77
CA LYS A 470 5.64 23.19 15.92
C LYS A 470 4.50 24.21 15.83
N PHE A 471 4.80 25.36 15.24
CA PHE A 471 3.80 26.35 14.84
C PHE A 471 4.20 27.00 13.51
N ILE A 472 3.25 27.62 12.83
CA ILE A 472 3.48 28.39 11.60
C ILE A 472 2.90 29.79 11.81
N SER A 473 3.72 30.81 11.57
CA SER A 473 3.28 32.22 11.56
C SER A 473 2.86 32.68 10.17
N LYS A 474 3.46 32.09 9.13
CA LYS A 474 3.25 32.45 7.74
C LYS A 474 3.41 31.24 6.83
N ILE A 475 2.50 31.09 5.88
CA ILE A 475 2.51 29.97 4.93
C ILE A 475 2.48 30.45 3.48
N ARG A 476 3.20 29.75 2.60
CA ARG A 476 3.05 29.89 1.15
C ARG A 476 2.73 28.55 0.50
N ILE A 477 1.69 28.53 -0.33
CA ILE A 477 1.27 27.35 -1.09
C ILE A 477 1.56 27.61 -2.58
N GLY A 478 2.41 26.78 -3.15
CA GLY A 478 2.74 26.81 -4.57
C GLY A 478 1.66 26.11 -5.39
N TYR A 479 1.15 26.76 -6.44
CA TYR A 479 0.15 26.25 -7.37
C TYR A 479 0.52 26.61 -8.81
N ALA A 480 -0.17 26.01 -9.79
CA ALA A 480 0.01 26.21 -11.22
C ALA A 480 1.50 26.19 -11.63
N ARG A 481 2.17 25.07 -11.32
CA ARG A 481 3.61 24.90 -11.58
C ARG A 481 3.89 25.08 -13.07
N ASP A 482 4.82 25.97 -13.38
CA ASP A 482 5.46 26.09 -14.67
C ASP A 482 6.58 25.06 -14.74
N TYR A 483 6.35 23.98 -15.48
CA TYR A 483 7.31 22.88 -15.59
C TYR A 483 8.54 23.23 -16.44
N GLY A 484 8.41 24.17 -17.38
CA GLY A 484 9.49 24.58 -18.26
C GLY A 484 10.52 25.46 -17.54
N ASN A 485 10.08 26.26 -16.57
CA ASN A 485 10.93 27.16 -15.78
C ASN A 485 11.19 26.66 -14.35
N ASN A 486 10.48 25.60 -13.94
CA ASN A 486 10.51 25.05 -12.60
C ASN A 486 10.11 26.09 -11.52
N GLU A 487 9.06 26.85 -11.81
CA GLU A 487 8.53 27.90 -10.94
C GLU A 487 7.08 27.61 -10.55
N TYR A 488 6.67 28.13 -9.40
CA TYR A 488 5.27 28.08 -8.94
C TYR A 488 4.70 29.49 -8.87
N ARG A 489 3.39 29.60 -9.08
CA ARG A 489 2.64 30.73 -8.52
C ARG A 489 2.43 30.47 -7.04
N TRP A 490 2.49 31.51 -6.22
CA TRP A 490 2.43 31.36 -4.76
C TRP A 490 1.25 32.12 -4.20
N TYR A 491 0.40 31.40 -3.45
CA TYR A 491 -0.55 32.02 -2.55
C TYR A 491 0.12 32.15 -1.17
N GLN A 492 0.05 33.34 -0.57
CA GLN A 492 0.62 33.61 0.76
C GLN A 492 -0.50 33.96 1.74
N ASP A 493 -0.49 33.31 2.90
CA ASP A 493 -1.31 33.70 4.06
C ASP A 493 -0.39 34.09 5.22
N ASP A 494 -0.41 35.38 5.54
CA ASP A 494 0.25 36.03 6.67
C ASP A 494 -0.75 36.74 7.59
N SER A 495 -2.05 36.45 7.44
CA SER A 495 -3.14 37.16 8.13
C SER A 495 -3.07 37.10 9.66
N LEU A 496 -2.38 36.09 10.21
CA LEU A 496 -2.20 35.87 11.64
C LEU A 496 -0.76 36.08 12.11
N GLU A 497 0.16 36.50 11.24
CA GLU A 497 1.59 36.55 11.52
C GLU A 497 1.89 37.41 12.75
N ASP A 498 1.44 38.66 12.77
CA ASP A 498 1.67 39.60 13.88
C ASP A 498 1.17 39.05 15.23
N ARG A 499 0.01 38.39 15.22
CA ARG A 499 -0.58 37.80 16.43
C ARG A 499 0.26 36.63 16.94
N ILE A 500 0.65 35.73 16.05
CA ILE A 500 1.41 34.52 16.37
C ILE A 500 2.84 34.89 16.81
N VAL A 501 3.48 35.83 16.13
CA VAL A 501 4.81 36.34 16.50
C VAL A 501 4.76 37.09 17.83
N ALA A 502 3.69 37.86 18.11
CA ALA A 502 3.51 38.47 19.41
C ALA A 502 3.36 37.43 20.54
N GLU A 503 2.72 36.29 20.27
CA GLU A 503 2.52 35.19 21.23
C GLU A 503 3.80 34.38 21.45
N TYR A 504 4.43 33.88 20.39
CA TYR A 504 5.57 32.94 20.47
C TYR A 504 6.96 33.60 20.36
N LYS A 505 7.02 34.91 20.07
CA LYS A 505 8.25 35.72 19.93
C LYS A 505 9.22 35.22 18.85
N LYS A 506 8.73 34.48 17.87
CA LYS A 506 9.51 33.88 16.78
C LYS A 506 8.68 33.83 15.49
N HIS A 507 9.36 34.01 14.35
CA HIS A 507 8.79 33.70 13.03
C HIS A 507 9.02 32.23 12.71
N SER A 508 8.05 31.62 12.04
CA SER A 508 8.08 30.25 11.55
C SER A 508 7.36 30.21 10.21
N ASP A 509 8.15 30.39 9.15
CA ASP A 509 7.66 30.47 7.78
C ASP A 509 7.78 29.11 7.11
N ARG A 510 6.75 28.70 6.36
CA ARG A 510 6.74 27.43 5.64
C ARG A 510 6.23 27.58 4.21
N ASP A 511 6.91 26.90 3.31
CA ASP A 511 6.54 26.81 1.91
C ASP A 511 6.18 25.37 1.58
N PHE A 512 5.06 25.19 0.88
CA PHE A 512 4.63 23.90 0.37
C PHE A 512 4.49 23.95 -1.14
N GLU A 513 5.31 23.16 -1.83
CA GLU A 513 5.21 22.94 -3.25
C GLU A 513 4.17 21.86 -3.54
N THR A 514 3.05 22.20 -4.19
CA THR A 514 1.94 21.28 -4.43
C THR A 514 1.72 21.03 -5.92
N TYR A 515 0.80 20.10 -6.24
CA TYR A 515 0.32 19.89 -7.61
C TYR A 515 -0.97 20.66 -7.92
N LEU A 516 -1.42 21.56 -7.05
CA LEU A 516 -2.64 22.34 -7.27
C LEU A 516 -2.55 23.19 -8.55
N THR A 517 -3.65 23.27 -9.29
CA THR A 517 -3.69 23.96 -10.59
C THR A 517 -4.19 25.40 -10.49
N ASN A 518 -4.91 25.75 -9.41
CA ASN A 518 -5.54 27.05 -9.26
C ASN A 518 -5.34 27.66 -7.85
N GLU A 519 -5.55 28.97 -7.76
CA GLU A 519 -5.33 29.74 -6.53
C GLU A 519 -6.41 29.51 -5.46
N ALA A 520 -7.64 29.21 -5.86
CA ALA A 520 -8.75 29.01 -4.93
C ALA A 520 -8.52 27.77 -4.04
N ASP A 521 -8.02 26.70 -4.63
CA ASP A 521 -7.65 25.48 -3.90
C ASP A 521 -6.41 25.73 -3.04
N ALA A 522 -5.42 26.49 -3.54
CA ALA A 522 -4.24 26.87 -2.78
C ALA A 522 -4.59 27.67 -1.53
N LYS A 523 -5.57 28.58 -1.64
CA LYS A 523 -6.12 29.32 -0.50
C LYS A 523 -6.84 28.40 0.49
N THR A 524 -7.72 27.53 0.01
CA THR A 524 -8.44 26.56 0.87
C THR A 524 -7.46 25.66 1.63
N LEU A 525 -6.39 25.22 0.96
CA LEU A 525 -5.34 24.42 1.57
C LEU A 525 -4.54 25.22 2.62
N ALA A 526 -4.17 26.47 2.33
CA ALA A 526 -3.51 27.37 3.29
C ALA A 526 -4.34 27.58 4.55
N GLU A 527 -5.66 27.78 4.41
CA GLU A 527 -6.59 27.92 5.54
C GLU A 527 -6.60 26.66 6.41
N LYS A 528 -6.64 25.46 5.81
CA LYS A 528 -6.56 24.17 6.52
C LYS A 528 -5.25 24.04 7.30
N PHE A 529 -4.10 24.34 6.68
CA PHE A 529 -2.79 24.29 7.33
C PHE A 529 -2.68 25.30 8.47
N MET A 530 -3.11 26.55 8.26
CA MET A 530 -3.08 27.59 9.30
C MET A 530 -4.00 27.24 10.46
N ASP A 531 -5.18 26.69 10.20
CA ASP A 531 -6.09 26.28 11.26
C ASP A 531 -5.48 25.16 12.13
N LEU A 532 -4.75 24.23 11.54
CA LEU A 532 -4.00 23.19 12.26
C LEU A 532 -2.79 23.77 13.01
N MET A 533 -1.93 24.56 12.36
CA MET A 533 -0.58 24.87 12.85
C MET A 533 -0.38 26.29 13.40
N LYS A 534 -1.42 27.13 13.47
CA LYS A 534 -1.32 28.50 14.05
C LYS A 534 -0.96 28.53 15.54
N LYS A 535 -1.09 27.42 16.25
CA LYS A 535 -0.80 27.33 17.69
C LYS A 535 0.02 26.08 18.00
N VAL A 536 0.84 26.15 19.03
CA VAL A 536 1.54 24.97 19.57
C VAL A 536 0.50 24.04 20.20
N ARG A 537 0.43 22.80 19.69
CA ARG A 537 -0.50 21.77 20.16
C ARG A 537 0.22 20.72 20.98
N GLY A 538 -0.49 20.16 21.95
CA GLY A 538 0.01 19.06 22.75
C GLY A 538 0.06 17.78 21.93
N THR A 539 1.13 17.00 22.10
CA THR A 539 1.22 15.62 21.67
C THR A 539 1.09 14.73 22.90
N ILE A 540 0.03 13.93 22.94
CA ILE A 540 -0.24 12.99 24.04
C ILE A 540 0.46 11.68 23.75
N LYS A 541 1.27 11.19 24.68
CA LYS A 541 1.90 9.87 24.64
C LYS A 541 1.32 9.02 25.76
N THR A 542 0.77 7.88 25.41
CA THR A 542 0.12 6.98 26.38
C THR A 542 0.14 5.52 25.94
N ARG A 543 -0.20 4.63 26.86
CA ARG A 543 -0.37 3.19 26.60
C ARG A 543 -1.74 2.74 27.09
N THR A 544 -2.50 2.11 26.21
CA THR A 544 -3.85 1.60 26.50
C THR A 544 -3.91 0.09 26.43
N GLY A 545 -5.01 -0.46 26.95
CA GLY A 545 -5.42 -1.85 26.76
C GLY A 545 -5.62 -2.27 25.31
N ILE A 546 -5.63 -3.58 25.10
CA ILE A 546 -5.81 -4.23 23.79
C ILE A 546 -7.21 -4.04 23.20
N GLN A 547 -8.19 -3.56 23.99
CA GLN A 547 -9.50 -3.16 23.46
C GLN A 547 -9.42 -2.02 22.43
N ASN A 548 -8.27 -1.35 22.32
CA ASN A 548 -7.98 -0.30 21.36
C ASN A 548 -7.05 -0.78 20.23
N ILE A 549 -6.92 -2.09 20.04
CA ILE A 549 -6.08 -2.69 18.99
C ILE A 549 -6.52 -2.31 17.57
N GLU A 550 -7.79 -1.94 17.41
CA GLU A 550 -8.37 -1.55 16.11
C GLU A 550 -8.04 -0.12 15.70
N PHE A 551 -7.42 0.67 16.58
CA PHE A 551 -6.97 2.00 16.20
C PHE A 551 -5.99 1.93 15.04
N GLU A 552 -6.12 2.91 14.17
CA GLU A 552 -5.24 3.18 13.04
C GLU A 552 -4.71 4.61 13.12
N VAL A 553 -3.59 4.84 12.42
CA VAL A 553 -3.06 6.20 12.29
C VAL A 553 -4.06 7.06 11.50
N SER A 554 -4.23 8.31 11.93
CA SER A 554 -5.25 9.26 11.44
C SER A 554 -6.67 9.01 11.94
N ASP A 555 -6.89 8.05 12.84
CA ASP A 555 -8.16 8.01 13.57
C ASP A 555 -8.28 9.22 14.50
N VAL A 556 -9.49 9.76 14.61
CA VAL A 556 -9.84 10.79 15.57
C VAL A 556 -10.48 10.13 16.79
N VAL A 557 -9.87 10.29 17.96
CA VAL A 557 -10.32 9.69 19.22
C VAL A 557 -10.32 10.71 20.35
N ASN A 558 -11.18 10.51 21.34
CA ASN A 558 -11.15 11.29 22.57
C ASN A 558 -10.27 10.59 23.61
N LEU A 559 -9.21 11.25 24.06
CA LEU A 559 -8.37 10.76 25.16
C LEU A 559 -8.76 11.48 26.45
N THR A 560 -9.32 10.74 27.40
CA THR A 560 -9.66 11.30 28.72
C THR A 560 -8.40 11.46 29.55
N LEU A 561 -8.09 12.68 29.99
CA LEU A 561 -6.87 12.98 30.75
C LEU A 561 -7.14 13.34 32.21
N ASP A 562 -8.26 12.92 32.78
CA ASP A 562 -8.56 13.24 34.17
C ASP A 562 -7.66 12.49 35.16
N ARG A 563 -7.40 13.12 36.30
CA ARG A 563 -6.75 12.43 37.42
C ARG A 563 -7.83 11.69 38.21
N ARG A 564 -7.45 10.61 38.90
CA ARG A 564 -8.39 9.80 39.71
C ARG A 564 -9.25 10.65 40.66
N ASP A 565 -8.68 11.73 41.19
CA ASP A 565 -9.28 12.51 42.28
C ASP A 565 -9.75 13.91 41.84
N ARG A 566 -9.50 14.31 40.59
CA ARG A 566 -9.90 15.61 40.05
C ARG A 566 -9.88 15.65 38.52
N THR A 567 -10.81 16.40 37.94
CA THR A 567 -10.78 16.77 36.52
C THR A 567 -9.49 17.54 36.24
N TRP A 568 -8.71 17.12 35.24
CA TRP A 568 -7.50 17.82 34.82
C TRP A 568 -7.75 18.58 33.53
N LYS A 569 -7.96 17.84 32.43
CA LYS A 569 -8.23 18.38 31.11
C LYS A 569 -9.51 17.83 30.49
N GLY A 570 -10.16 16.84 31.12
CA GLY A 570 -11.31 16.17 30.53
C GLY A 570 -10.94 15.35 29.29
N PRO A 571 -11.91 15.01 28.43
CA PRO A 571 -11.66 14.40 27.14
C PRO A 571 -11.08 15.43 26.16
N LEU A 572 -9.86 15.19 25.69
CA LEU A 572 -9.30 15.95 24.58
C LEU A 572 -9.54 15.21 23.27
N LYS A 573 -9.90 15.95 22.23
CA LYS A 573 -10.07 15.39 20.88
C LYS A 573 -8.70 15.32 20.22
N THR A 574 -8.30 14.12 19.82
CA THR A 574 -6.95 13.82 19.36
C THR A 574 -6.97 13.05 18.06
N GLU A 575 -6.03 13.35 17.19
CA GLU A 575 -5.74 12.55 16.01
C GLU A 575 -4.57 11.62 16.33
N ILE A 576 -4.71 10.32 16.06
CA ILE A 576 -3.60 9.37 16.23
C ILE A 576 -2.53 9.65 15.18
N ILE A 577 -1.31 9.95 15.62
CA ILE A 577 -0.15 10.22 14.77
C ILE A 577 0.92 9.13 14.88
N GLY A 578 0.91 8.34 15.95
CA GLY A 578 1.80 7.21 16.13
C GLY A 578 1.09 6.09 16.85
N LEU A 579 1.36 4.86 16.43
CA LEU A 579 0.77 3.67 16.98
C LEU A 579 1.80 2.55 17.05
N LYS A 580 1.89 1.88 18.20
CA LYS A 580 2.70 0.68 18.38
C LYS A 580 1.88 -0.40 19.07
N LYS A 581 1.69 -1.54 18.40
CA LYS A 581 0.95 -2.69 18.91
C LYS A 581 1.94 -3.72 19.47
N ASP A 582 1.90 -3.96 20.79
CA ASP A 582 2.71 -4.97 21.49
C ASP A 582 1.80 -6.09 22.01
N LEU A 583 1.83 -7.22 21.31
CA LEU A 583 0.80 -8.24 21.40
C LEU A 583 1.08 -9.33 22.47
N LEU A 584 2.33 -9.57 22.88
CA LEU A 584 2.69 -10.70 23.77
C LEU A 584 3.06 -10.35 25.21
N GLY A 585 3.56 -9.14 25.44
CA GLY A 585 4.28 -8.86 26.69
C GLY A 585 3.40 -8.22 27.72
N THR A 586 2.53 -7.34 27.25
CA THR A 586 1.68 -6.52 28.11
C THR A 586 0.27 -6.34 27.55
N GLY A 587 -0.02 -6.79 26.32
CA GLY A 587 -1.27 -6.53 25.62
C GLY A 587 -1.56 -5.03 25.51
N LYS A 588 -0.52 -4.27 25.13
CA LYS A 588 -0.55 -2.80 25.15
C LYS A 588 -0.55 -2.24 23.73
N VAL A 589 -1.32 -1.17 23.58
CA VAL A 589 -1.28 -0.30 22.41
C VAL A 589 -0.68 1.02 22.86
N SER A 590 0.50 1.36 22.35
CA SER A 590 1.09 2.69 22.59
C SER A 590 0.54 3.65 21.55
N ILE A 591 0.02 4.78 22.01
CA ILE A 591 -0.62 5.80 21.20
C ILE A 591 0.17 7.09 21.37
N GLU A 592 0.49 7.71 20.24
CA GLU A 592 0.92 9.09 20.15
C GLU A 592 -0.18 9.86 19.40
N GLY A 593 -0.80 10.84 20.07
CA GLY A 593 -1.94 11.59 19.54
C GLY A 593 -1.70 13.10 19.53
N LEU A 594 -2.00 13.76 18.42
CA LEU A 594 -1.96 15.23 18.32
C LEU A 594 -3.30 15.81 18.77
N VAL A 595 -3.29 16.77 19.70
CA VAL A 595 -4.53 17.44 20.16
C VAL A 595 -5.07 18.35 19.07
N ILE A 596 -6.23 17.99 18.51
CA ILE A 596 -6.88 18.76 17.44
C ILE A 596 -7.95 19.73 17.97
N GLU A 597 -8.50 19.50 19.16
CA GLU A 597 -9.43 20.39 19.84
C GLU A 597 -9.19 20.33 21.36
N ASP A 598 -9.15 21.52 22.00
CA ASP A 598 -8.92 21.70 23.44
C ASP A 598 -10.23 22.00 24.16
#